data_AF-A0A835GWD6-F1
#
_entry.id   AF-A0A835GWD6-F1
#
_cell.length_a   1.000
_cell.length_b   1.000
_cell.length_c   1.000
_cell.angle_alpha   90.00
_cell.angle_beta   90.00
_cell.angle_gamma   90.00
#
_symmetry.space_group_name_H-M   'P 1'
#
loop_
_entity.id
_entity.type
_entity.pdbx_description
1 polymer ?
#
loop_
_entity_poly.entity_id
_entity_poly.type
_entity_poly.pdbx_seq_one_letter_code
_entity_poly.pdbx_strand_id
1 'polypeptide(L)'
;MEEIAAKILFIKKEGRSKSELKELVTLMSIHLINLCQANRSILLEEDRVKVENERAKAPVDFTTLQLHNLLYEKNHYLKAIKACTDFKSKHPDIELVPEAEFFSSAPKDIKETSMSKDSAHVLMLKRLNFELHQLWKRFRGDNKPPEQLGSSKEYNVDMIPKVLF
;
A
#
# COMPACT_ATOMS: atom_id res chain seq x y z
N MET A 1 -52.45 -20.01 -20.41
CA MET A 1 -53.04 -20.35 -19.09
C MET A 1 -54.35 -19.61 -18.88
N GLU A 2 -54.35 -18.27 -18.79
CA GLU A 2 -55.57 -17.49 -18.49
C GLU A 2 -56.73 -17.72 -19.47
N GLU A 3 -56.45 -17.77 -20.77
CA GLU A 3 -57.48 -18.01 -21.79
C GLU A 3 -58.11 -19.41 -21.68
N ILE A 4 -57.31 -20.43 -21.37
CA ILE A 4 -57.79 -21.81 -21.14
C ILE A 4 -58.62 -21.86 -19.85
N ALA A 5 -58.20 -21.14 -18.80
CA ALA A 5 -58.93 -21.06 -17.54
C ALA A 5 -60.29 -20.38 -17.73
N ALA A 6 -60.35 -19.31 -18.52
CA ALA A 6 -61.59 -18.64 -18.90
C ALA A 6 -62.54 -19.57 -19.66
N LYS A 7 -62.03 -20.35 -20.63
CA LYS A 7 -62.81 -21.36 -21.37
C LYS A 7 -63.34 -22.48 -20.46
N ILE A 8 -62.51 -22.97 -19.52
CA ILE A 8 -62.92 -23.97 -18.52
C ILE A 8 -64.06 -23.43 -17.64
N LEU A 9 -63.95 -22.20 -17.14
CA LEU A 9 -64.97 -21.56 -16.32
C LEU A 9 -66.28 -21.35 -17.09
N PHE A 10 -66.19 -20.96 -18.36
CA PHE A 10 -67.35 -20.79 -19.24
C PHE A 10 -68.10 -22.12 -19.45
N ILE A 11 -67.39 -23.18 -19.83
CA ILE A 11 -67.97 -24.53 -20.03
C ILE A 11 -68.62 -25.07 -18.74
N LYS A 12 -67.98 -24.81 -17.58
CA LYS A 12 -68.50 -25.23 -16.28
C LYS A 12 -69.76 -24.48 -15.87
N LYS A 13 -69.93 -23.20 -16.27
CA LYS A 13 -71.14 -22.40 -16.02
C LYS A 13 -72.31 -22.82 -16.91
N GLU A 14 -72.05 -23.15 -18.18
CA GLU A 14 -73.11 -23.53 -19.12
C GLU A 14 -73.50 -25.02 -19.08
N GLY A 15 -72.85 -25.83 -18.25
CA GLY A 15 -73.16 -27.27 -18.14
C GLY A 15 -72.85 -28.08 -19.41
N ARG A 16 -71.92 -27.58 -20.24
CA ARG A 16 -71.54 -28.18 -21.54
C ARG A 16 -70.65 -29.43 -21.39
N SER A 17 -70.24 -30.01 -22.53
CA SER A 17 -69.69 -31.37 -22.66
C SER A 17 -68.53 -31.68 -21.68
N LYS A 18 -68.61 -32.85 -21.03
CA LYS A 18 -67.56 -33.33 -20.10
C LYS A 18 -66.26 -33.72 -20.80
N SER A 19 -66.29 -33.94 -22.12
CA SER A 19 -65.12 -34.34 -22.91
C SER A 19 -64.19 -33.15 -23.17
N GLU A 20 -64.73 -32.04 -23.70
CA GLU A 20 -63.97 -30.81 -23.95
C GLU A 20 -63.36 -30.24 -22.66
N LEU A 21 -64.09 -30.35 -21.54
CA LEU A 21 -63.59 -29.96 -20.23
C LEU A 21 -62.34 -30.77 -19.83
N LYS A 22 -62.33 -32.10 -20.07
CA LYS A 22 -61.17 -32.94 -19.77
C LYS A 22 -59.96 -32.55 -20.60
N GLU A 23 -60.14 -32.31 -21.90
CA GLU A 23 -59.06 -31.90 -22.80
C GLU A 23 -58.45 -30.56 -22.39
N LEU A 24 -59.29 -29.56 -22.08
CA LEU A 24 -58.81 -28.26 -21.60
C LEU A 24 -58.09 -28.35 -20.25
N VAL A 25 -58.55 -29.21 -19.35
CA VAL A 25 -57.87 -29.46 -18.07
C VAL A 25 -56.51 -30.13 -18.30
N THR A 26 -56.41 -31.11 -19.21
CA THR A 26 -55.13 -31.73 -19.56
C THR A 26 -54.17 -30.71 -20.17
N LEU A 27 -54.64 -29.85 -21.07
CA LEU A 27 -53.83 -28.76 -21.63
C LEU A 27 -53.35 -27.78 -20.54
N MET A 28 -54.22 -27.43 -19.59
CA MET A 28 -53.85 -26.60 -18.44
C MET A 28 -52.76 -27.27 -17.58
N SER A 29 -52.89 -28.57 -17.30
CA SER A 29 -51.90 -29.34 -16.55
C SER A 29 -50.54 -29.38 -17.26
N ILE A 30 -50.52 -29.55 -18.58
CA ILE A 30 -49.29 -29.51 -19.38
C ILE A 30 -48.62 -28.14 -19.26
N HIS A 31 -49.38 -27.05 -19.40
CA HIS A 31 -48.82 -25.71 -19.25
C HIS A 31 -48.27 -25.44 -17.85
N LEU A 32 -48.92 -25.95 -16.81
CA LEU A 32 -48.41 -25.84 -15.43
C LEU A 32 -47.08 -26.60 -15.28
N ILE A 33 -46.98 -27.81 -15.83
CA ILE A 33 -45.73 -28.60 -15.81
C ILE A 33 -44.62 -27.85 -16.54
N ASN A 34 -44.91 -27.27 -17.71
CA ASN A 34 -43.95 -26.48 -18.46
C ASN A 34 -43.47 -25.26 -17.67
N LEU A 35 -44.37 -24.59 -16.93
CA LEU A 35 -44.01 -23.47 -16.06
C LEU A 35 -43.11 -23.93 -14.90
N CYS A 36 -43.45 -25.04 -14.23
CA CYS A 36 -42.61 -25.61 -13.18
C CYS A 36 -41.21 -25.97 -13.69
N GLN A 37 -41.13 -26.54 -14.90
CA GLN A 37 -39.86 -26.88 -15.53
C GLN A 37 -39.04 -25.63 -15.87
N ALA A 38 -39.67 -24.60 -16.43
CA ALA A 38 -39.02 -23.31 -16.73
C ALA A 38 -38.49 -22.65 -15.44
N ASN A 39 -39.29 -22.58 -14.39
CA ASN A 39 -38.87 -22.03 -13.09
C ASN A 39 -37.68 -22.79 -12.51
N ARG A 40 -37.70 -24.12 -12.57
CA ARG A 40 -36.57 -24.94 -12.11
C ARG A 40 -35.30 -24.67 -12.92
N SER A 41 -35.43 -24.50 -14.24
CA SER A 41 -34.28 -24.15 -15.09
C SER A 41 -33.72 -22.78 -14.75
N ILE A 42 -34.58 -21.79 -14.50
CA ILE A 42 -34.17 -20.44 -14.12
C ILE A 42 -33.41 -20.46 -12.79
N LEU A 43 -33.94 -21.15 -11.77
CA LEU A 43 -33.30 -21.26 -10.45
C LEU A 43 -31.91 -21.92 -10.53
N LEU A 44 -31.76 -22.96 -11.36
CA LEU A 44 -30.47 -23.63 -11.54
C LEU A 44 -29.45 -22.73 -12.26
N GLU A 45 -29.89 -21.99 -13.29
CA GLU A 45 -29.02 -21.02 -13.96
C GLU A 45 -28.67 -19.82 -13.06
N GLU A 46 -29.60 -19.35 -12.24
CA GLU A 46 -29.35 -18.31 -11.25
C GLU A 46 -28.24 -18.72 -10.28
N ASP A 47 -28.34 -19.93 -9.71
CA ASP A 47 -27.34 -20.45 -8.79
C ASP A 47 -25.98 -20.63 -9.47
N ARG A 48 -25.97 -21.11 -10.74
CA ARG A 48 -24.75 -21.20 -11.54
C ARG A 48 -24.07 -19.85 -11.72
N VAL A 49 -24.82 -18.83 -12.15
CA VAL A 49 -24.31 -17.48 -12.39
C VAL A 49 -23.82 -16.85 -11.09
N LYS A 50 -24.52 -17.08 -9.97
CA LYS A 50 -24.10 -16.59 -8.66
C LYS A 50 -22.72 -17.15 -8.26
N VAL A 51 -22.52 -18.47 -8.40
CA VAL A 51 -21.24 -19.12 -8.09
C VAL A 51 -20.13 -18.64 -9.04
N GLU A 52 -20.43 -18.48 -10.33
CA GLU A 52 -19.47 -17.93 -11.30
C GLU A 52 -19.05 -16.50 -10.94
N ASN A 53 -20.00 -15.65 -10.53
CA ASN A 53 -19.74 -14.29 -10.11
C ASN A 53 -18.90 -14.23 -8.82
N GLU A 54 -19.21 -15.05 -7.82
CA GLU A 54 -18.42 -15.14 -6.58
C GLU A 54 -16.98 -15.59 -6.87
N ARG A 55 -16.80 -16.58 -7.76
CA ARG A 55 -15.48 -17.04 -8.21
C ARG A 55 -14.70 -15.95 -8.95
N ALA A 56 -15.37 -15.15 -9.77
CA ALA A 56 -14.74 -14.04 -10.48
C ALA A 56 -14.39 -12.86 -9.54
N LYS A 57 -15.20 -12.63 -8.50
CA LYS A 57 -14.97 -11.60 -7.48
C LYS A 57 -13.79 -11.90 -6.57
N ALA A 58 -13.63 -13.15 -6.12
CA ALA A 58 -12.58 -13.57 -5.20
C ALA A 58 -11.14 -13.12 -5.60
N PRO A 59 -10.65 -13.32 -6.84
CA PRO A 59 -9.32 -12.87 -7.24
C PRO A 59 -9.19 -11.35 -7.30
N VAL A 60 -10.27 -10.63 -7.63
CA VAL A 60 -10.30 -9.16 -7.63
C VAL A 60 -10.14 -8.63 -6.20
N ASP A 61 -10.89 -9.19 -5.25
CA ASP A 61 -10.80 -8.80 -3.84
C ASP A 61 -9.40 -9.10 -3.28
N PHE A 62 -8.82 -10.27 -3.62
CA PHE A 62 -7.48 -10.65 -3.22
C PHE A 62 -6.40 -9.68 -3.76
N THR A 63 -6.42 -9.41 -5.07
CA THR A 63 -5.45 -8.49 -5.69
C THR A 63 -5.63 -7.05 -5.21
N THR A 64 -6.85 -6.63 -4.90
CA THR A 64 -7.13 -5.32 -4.29
C THR A 64 -6.48 -5.20 -2.91
N LEU A 65 -6.51 -6.25 -2.10
CA LEU A 65 -5.84 -6.29 -0.80
C LEU A 65 -4.32 -6.22 -0.95
N GLN A 66 -3.75 -7.00 -1.88
CA GLN A 66 -2.31 -6.94 -2.17
C GLN A 66 -1.89 -5.53 -2.60
N LEU A 67 -2.70 -4.87 -3.45
CA LEU A 67 -2.45 -3.50 -3.87
C LEU A 67 -2.48 -2.53 -2.68
N HIS A 68 -3.44 -2.66 -1.76
CA HIS A 68 -3.50 -1.82 -0.56
C HIS A 68 -2.25 -1.97 0.31
N ASN A 69 -1.78 -3.20 0.51
CA ASN A 69 -0.55 -3.45 1.28
C ASN A 69 0.66 -2.76 0.64
N LEU A 70 0.84 -2.92 -0.67
CA LEU A 70 1.93 -2.28 -1.40
C LEU A 70 1.84 -0.76 -1.41
N LEU A 71 0.63 -0.19 -1.53
CA LEU A 71 0.43 1.26 -1.44
C LEU A 71 0.79 1.78 -0.05
N TYR A 72 0.43 1.05 1.01
CA TYR A 72 0.79 1.40 2.37
C TYR A 72 2.31 1.41 2.56
N GLU A 73 2.98 0.35 2.11
CA GLU A 73 4.43 0.20 2.18
C GLU A 73 5.15 1.31 1.38
N LYS A 74 4.72 1.56 0.13
CA LYS A 74 5.22 2.68 -0.68
C LYS A 74 5.09 4.01 0.07
N ASN A 75 3.92 4.29 0.63
CA ASN A 75 3.67 5.54 1.34
C ASN A 75 4.49 5.65 2.63
N HIS A 76 4.75 4.54 3.32
CA HIS A 76 5.64 4.47 4.46
C HIS A 76 7.07 4.86 4.04
N TYR A 77 7.61 4.24 2.99
CA TYR A 77 8.96 4.57 2.50
C TYR A 77 9.06 6.00 1.97
N LEU A 78 8.03 6.53 1.30
CA LEU A 78 8.03 7.93 0.88
C LEU A 78 8.12 8.90 2.07
N LYS A 79 7.41 8.61 3.16
CA LYS A 79 7.51 9.40 4.40
C LYS A 79 8.90 9.27 5.02
N ALA A 80 9.46 8.06 5.05
CA ALA A 80 10.80 7.80 5.56
C ALA A 80 11.87 8.57 4.78
N ILE A 81 11.84 8.47 3.44
CA ILE A 81 12.75 9.21 2.55
C ILE A 81 12.61 10.70 2.78
N LYS A 82 11.38 11.22 2.83
CA LYS A 82 11.14 12.64 3.10
C LYS A 82 11.72 13.07 4.44
N ALA A 83 11.54 12.28 5.51
CA ALA A 83 12.12 12.58 6.81
C ALA A 83 13.67 12.59 6.77
N CYS A 84 14.28 11.70 5.99
CA CYS A 84 15.72 11.69 5.78
C CYS A 84 16.21 12.88 4.94
N THR A 85 15.47 13.30 3.91
CA THR A 85 15.85 14.45 3.07
C THR A 85 15.62 15.79 3.76
N ASP A 86 14.59 15.87 4.62
CA ASP A 86 14.26 17.07 5.39
C ASP A 86 15.19 17.23 6.61
N PHE A 87 16.08 16.26 6.87
CA PHE A 87 17.08 16.35 7.92
C PHE A 87 18.02 17.53 7.67
N LYS A 88 18.02 18.48 8.60
CA LYS A 88 18.99 19.58 8.66
C LYS A 88 19.86 19.39 9.90
N SER A 89 21.17 19.47 9.74
CA SER A 89 22.08 19.53 10.89
C SER A 89 21.77 20.78 11.73
N LYS A 90 22.10 20.76 13.03
CA LYS A 90 21.88 21.90 13.93
C LYS A 90 22.60 23.18 13.47
N HIS A 91 23.66 23.02 12.67
CA HIS A 91 24.48 24.11 12.16
C HIS A 91 24.80 23.85 10.68
N PRO A 92 23.91 24.25 9.74
CA PRO A 92 24.12 24.03 8.30
C PRO A 92 25.16 24.97 7.70
N ASP A 93 25.28 26.19 8.21
CA ASP A 93 26.17 27.25 7.69
C ASP A 93 27.30 27.55 8.69
N ILE A 94 28.12 26.55 9.02
CA ILE A 94 29.34 26.79 9.80
C ILE A 94 30.36 27.48 8.90
N GLU A 95 30.76 28.69 9.27
CA GLU A 95 31.87 29.38 8.63
C GLU A 95 33.16 28.63 8.93
N LEU A 96 33.72 28.00 7.90
CA LEU A 96 34.98 27.27 7.98
C LEU A 96 36.11 28.07 7.34
N VAL A 97 37.32 27.88 7.87
CA VAL A 97 38.59 28.36 7.34
C VAL A 97 38.67 28.04 5.84
N PRO A 98 38.97 29.03 4.98
CA PRO A 98 39.08 28.82 3.55
C PRO A 98 40.05 27.69 3.19
N GLU A 99 39.78 26.98 2.10
CA GLU A 99 40.56 25.81 1.70
C GLU A 99 42.05 26.14 1.53
N ALA A 100 42.38 27.32 0.99
CA ALA A 100 43.75 27.78 0.80
C ALA A 100 44.55 27.85 2.12
N GLU A 101 43.91 28.33 3.19
CA GLU A 101 44.54 28.45 4.51
C GLU A 101 44.64 27.08 5.20
N PHE A 102 43.65 26.21 5.02
CA PHE A 102 43.73 24.83 5.49
C PHE A 102 44.91 24.08 4.84
N PHE A 103 45.09 24.19 3.51
CA PHE A 103 46.18 23.50 2.83
C PHE A 103 47.57 24.03 3.21
N SER A 104 47.71 25.31 3.56
CA SER A 104 49.00 25.88 3.98
C SER A 104 49.34 25.59 5.45
N SER A 105 48.36 25.65 6.35
CA SER A 105 48.56 25.63 7.80
C SER A 105 48.32 24.28 8.47
N ALA A 106 47.58 23.36 7.85
CA ALA A 106 47.24 22.10 8.51
C ALA A 106 48.44 21.12 8.59
N PRO A 107 48.68 20.49 9.75
CA PRO A 107 49.70 19.45 9.94
C PRO A 107 49.51 18.23 9.02
N LYS A 108 50.62 17.54 8.68
CA LYS A 108 50.61 16.35 7.80
C LYS A 108 49.77 15.21 8.36
N ASP A 109 49.76 15.04 9.69
CA ASP A 109 48.99 14.00 10.39
C ASP A 109 47.47 14.07 10.12
N ILE A 110 46.93 15.29 9.96
CA ILE A 110 45.50 15.53 9.66
C ILE A 110 45.23 15.39 8.15
N LYS A 111 46.24 15.64 7.30
CA LYS A 111 46.13 15.56 5.83
C LYS A 111 46.16 14.11 5.32
N GLU A 112 46.96 13.23 5.93
CA GLU A 112 47.26 11.88 5.40
C GLU A 112 46.24 10.80 5.79
N THR A 113 45.30 11.06 6.70
CA THR A 113 44.31 10.06 7.13
C THR A 113 43.23 9.80 6.05
N SER A 114 43.44 8.67 5.36
CA SER A 114 42.57 7.75 4.60
C SER A 114 41.74 8.16 3.37
N MET A 115 41.59 7.12 2.52
CA MET A 115 41.04 6.99 1.18
C MET A 115 39.52 6.74 1.22
N SER A 116 38.69 7.60 0.62
CA SER A 116 37.25 7.40 0.46
C SER A 116 36.76 8.04 -0.85
N LYS A 117 35.66 7.51 -1.42
CA LYS A 117 35.12 7.85 -2.75
C LYS A 117 34.49 9.25 -2.84
N ASP A 118 34.15 9.88 -1.71
CA ASP A 118 33.61 11.24 -1.65
C ASP A 118 34.66 12.25 -1.17
N SER A 119 35.43 12.79 -2.12
CA SER A 119 36.53 13.73 -1.82
C SER A 119 36.06 14.99 -1.08
N ALA A 120 34.89 15.52 -1.41
CA ALA A 120 34.35 16.75 -0.82
C ALA A 120 33.92 16.57 0.65
N HIS A 121 33.22 15.47 0.97
CA HIS A 121 32.81 15.17 2.35
C HIS A 121 34.03 14.90 3.24
N VAL A 122 35.01 14.15 2.73
CA VAL A 122 36.27 13.89 3.44
C VAL A 122 37.04 15.18 3.70
N LEU A 123 37.10 16.09 2.71
CA LEU A 123 37.73 17.40 2.88
C LEU A 123 37.01 18.23 3.96
N MET A 124 35.68 18.22 3.95
CA MET A 124 34.85 18.90 4.97
C MET A 124 35.17 18.39 6.38
N LEU A 125 35.21 17.08 6.59
CA LEU A 125 35.55 16.48 7.88
C LEU A 125 36.96 16.84 8.34
N LYS A 126 37.94 16.88 7.43
CA LYS A 126 39.32 17.26 7.75
C LYS A 126 39.41 18.73 8.17
N ARG A 127 38.68 19.63 7.49
CA ARG A 127 38.60 21.05 7.84
C ARG A 127 37.96 21.26 9.22
N LEU A 128 36.85 20.57 9.50
CA LEU A 128 36.19 20.58 10.83
C LEU A 128 37.13 20.09 11.94
N ASN A 129 37.87 19.00 11.70
CA ASN A 129 38.80 18.47 12.69
C ASN A 129 39.97 19.44 12.96
N PHE A 130 40.50 20.07 11.92
CA PHE A 130 41.54 21.08 12.06
C PHE A 130 41.09 22.28 12.90
N GLU A 131 39.90 22.82 12.65
CA GLU A 131 39.36 23.93 13.44
C GLU A 131 39.06 23.53 14.88
N LEU A 132 38.53 22.32 15.11
CA LEU A 132 38.35 21.80 16.45
C LEU A 132 39.67 21.82 17.22
N HIS A 133 40.77 21.33 16.62
CA HIS A 133 42.10 21.37 17.21
C HIS A 133 42.60 22.79 17.49
N GLN A 134 42.38 23.73 16.56
CA GLN A 134 42.75 25.14 16.76
C GLN A 134 42.00 25.78 17.93
N LEU A 135 40.67 25.60 17.97
CA LEU A 135 39.83 26.11 19.05
C LEU A 135 40.19 25.46 20.39
N TRP A 136 40.46 24.16 20.41
CA TRP A 136 40.88 23.45 21.62
C TRP A 136 42.20 23.99 22.15
N LYS A 137 43.21 24.15 21.30
CA LYS A 137 44.50 24.73 21.68
C LYS A 137 44.34 26.14 22.24
N ARG A 138 43.47 26.94 21.62
CA ARG A 138 43.22 28.34 22.00
C ARG A 138 42.47 28.48 23.33
N PHE A 139 41.46 27.65 23.59
CA PHE A 139 40.56 27.83 24.74
C PHE A 139 40.80 26.84 25.89
N ARG A 140 41.46 25.70 25.64
CA ARG A 140 41.72 24.64 26.64
C ARG A 140 43.19 24.22 26.76
N GLY A 141 44.11 24.92 26.09
CA GLY A 141 45.55 24.65 26.15
C GLY A 141 45.98 23.42 25.34
N ASP A 142 47.16 22.86 25.64
CA ASP A 142 47.81 21.82 24.81
C ASP A 142 47.22 20.40 24.91
N ASN A 143 46.10 20.18 25.61
CA ASN A 143 45.50 18.84 25.62
C ASN A 143 44.77 18.55 24.30
N LYS A 144 44.70 17.27 23.91
CA LYS A 144 44.02 16.86 22.68
C LYS A 144 42.49 16.86 22.87
N PRO A 145 41.71 17.21 21.82
CA PRO A 145 40.26 17.04 21.86
C PRO A 145 39.89 15.55 22.07
N PRO A 146 38.76 15.26 22.75
CA PRO A 146 38.30 13.89 22.97
C PRO A 146 38.07 13.14 21.64
N GLU A 147 38.44 11.86 21.58
CA GLU A 147 38.24 11.01 20.39
C GLU A 147 36.77 10.73 20.07
N GLN A 148 35.88 10.85 21.07
CA GLN A 148 34.44 10.71 20.91
C GLN A 148 33.72 11.97 21.36
N LEU A 149 33.09 12.66 20.42
CA LEU A 149 32.00 13.58 20.70
C LEU A 149 30.81 12.70 21.10
N GLY A 150 30.30 12.87 22.32
CA GLY A 150 29.30 11.96 22.92
C GLY A 150 28.10 11.65 22.02
N SER A 151 27.34 10.60 22.36
CA SER A 151 26.23 10.08 21.55
C SER A 151 25.22 11.18 21.20
N SER A 152 25.05 11.45 19.90
CA SER A 152 23.95 12.25 19.38
C SER A 152 22.66 11.43 19.50
N LYS A 153 21.99 11.55 20.65
CA LYS A 153 20.69 10.93 20.90
C LYS A 153 19.61 11.80 20.30
N GLU A 154 19.20 11.48 19.08
CA GLU A 154 17.92 11.87 18.49
C GLU A 154 17.77 11.11 17.15
N TYR A 155 17.60 9.78 17.24
CA TYR A 155 17.13 9.02 16.08
C TYR A 155 15.61 9.08 16.05
N ASN A 156 15.06 9.30 14.87
CA ASN A 156 13.62 9.44 14.64
C ASN A 156 12.91 8.10 14.95
N VAL A 157 12.25 8.03 16.11
CA VAL A 157 11.53 6.85 16.64
C VAL A 157 10.35 6.40 15.77
N ASP A 158 9.93 7.21 14.79
CA ASP A 158 8.83 6.90 13.88
C ASP A 158 9.17 5.84 12.81
N MET A 159 10.42 5.36 12.75
CA MET A 159 10.88 4.33 11.80
C MET A 159 10.63 2.90 12.29
N ILE A 160 9.94 2.68 13.42
CA ILE A 160 9.61 1.33 13.89
C ILE A 160 8.44 0.79 13.05
N PRO A 161 8.61 -0.30 12.28
CA PRO A 161 7.52 -0.85 11.49
C PRO A 161 6.42 -1.36 12.40
N LYS A 162 5.20 -0.81 12.26
CA LYS A 162 4.00 -1.43 12.80
C LYS A 162 3.58 -2.55 11.85
N VAL A 163 4.04 -3.77 12.15
CA VAL A 163 3.60 -4.96 11.44
C VAL A 163 2.13 -5.18 11.78
N LEU A 164 1.23 -4.86 10.85
CA LEU A 164 -0.16 -5.31 10.89
C LEU A 164 -0.22 -6.61 10.09
N PHE A 165 -0.46 -7.71 10.80
CA PHE A 165 -0.73 -9.03 10.23
C PHE A 165 -2.14 -9.09 9.64
#